data_AF-A0A9E3UNW2-F1
#
_entry.id   AF-A0A9E3UNW2-F1
#
_cell.length_a   1.000
_cell.length_b   1.000
_cell.length_c   1.000
_cell.angle_alpha   90.00
_cell.angle_beta   90.00
_cell.angle_gamma   90.00
#
_symmetry.space_group_name_H-M   'P 1'
#
loop_
_entity.id
_entity.type
_entity.pdbx_description
1 polymer ?
#
loop_
_entity_poly.entity_id
_entity_poly.type
_entity_poly.pdbx_seq_one_letter_code
_entity_poly.pdbx_strand_id
1 'polypeptide(L)'
;MPLNFQPLSMMELRGAPGEVLDRVAQNGEAFIIERSGHRMACLVPLSSFMPDIQPARLAREFEQLQLQKEWYSPSINDERELEVHFREEGAEQSIKLTIQLPHGYPSACPKVFATPVPDGCPHRWQDGSLCIFGAMEMWNPGQHDLSNVLRLARRWLANFATWQRTGEWGEETNGE
;
A
#
# COMPACT_ATOMS: atom_id res chain seq x y z
N MET A 1 9.96 2.94 20.82
CA MET A 1 9.81 4.15 21.66
C MET A 1 8.31 4.34 21.92
N PRO A 2 7.87 4.57 23.17
CA PRO A 2 6.43 4.75 23.44
C PRO A 2 5.92 6.03 22.77
N LEU A 3 4.77 5.94 22.10
CA LEU A 3 4.07 7.12 21.56
C LEU A 3 3.45 7.90 22.72
N ASN A 4 3.78 9.19 22.81
CA ASN A 4 3.16 10.09 23.77
C ASN A 4 1.95 10.78 23.13
N PHE A 5 0.74 10.34 23.49
CA PHE A 5 -0.48 10.88 22.94
C PHE A 5 -0.91 12.15 23.67
N GLN A 6 -1.07 13.23 22.92
CA GLN A 6 -1.69 14.46 23.40
C GLN A 6 -3.20 14.43 23.11
N PRO A 7 -4.07 14.86 24.04
CA PRO A 7 -5.48 15.05 23.70
C PRO A 7 -5.62 16.22 22.71
N LEU A 8 -6.46 16.04 21.70
CA LEU A 8 -6.81 17.06 20.72
C LEU A 8 -8.33 17.12 20.61
N SER A 9 -8.94 18.23 21.00
CA SER A 9 -10.38 18.36 20.87
C SER A 9 -10.79 18.46 19.39
N MET A 10 -11.97 17.97 19.06
CA MET A 10 -12.56 18.14 17.73
C MET A 10 -12.73 19.61 17.33
N MET A 11 -12.82 20.53 18.30
CA MET A 11 -12.88 21.97 18.00
C MET A 11 -11.51 22.52 17.57
N GLU A 12 -10.44 22.14 18.25
CA GLU A 12 -9.07 22.51 17.88
C GLU A 12 -8.69 21.95 16.51
N LEU A 13 -8.99 20.67 16.25
CA LEU A 13 -8.76 20.04 14.95
C LEU A 13 -9.48 20.78 13.81
N ARG A 14 -10.68 21.31 14.06
CA ARG A 14 -11.42 22.11 13.07
C ARG A 14 -10.85 23.51 12.88
N GLY A 15 -10.26 24.10 13.91
CA GLY A 15 -9.70 25.44 13.86
C GLY A 15 -8.42 25.51 13.02
N ALA A 16 -7.57 24.49 13.10
CA ALA A 16 -6.29 24.45 12.40
C ALA A 16 -5.93 23.02 11.91
N PRO A 17 -6.72 22.41 11.02
CA PRO A 17 -6.49 21.03 10.59
C PRO A 17 -5.14 20.84 9.91
N GLY A 18 -4.69 21.80 9.10
CA GLY A 18 -3.40 21.74 8.41
C GLY A 18 -2.22 21.72 9.39
N GLU A 19 -2.21 22.64 10.36
CA GLU A 19 -1.15 22.73 11.38
C GLU A 19 -1.04 21.46 12.22
N VAL A 20 -2.18 20.86 12.60
CA VAL A 20 -2.20 19.58 13.31
C VAL A 20 -1.58 18.48 12.47
N LEU A 21 -1.93 18.41 11.17
CA LEU A 21 -1.37 17.41 10.26
C LEU A 21 0.13 17.61 10.05
N ASP A 22 0.59 18.85 9.92
CA ASP A 22 2.02 19.18 9.81
C ASP A 22 2.79 18.75 11.07
N ARG A 23 2.24 18.98 12.26
CA ARG A 23 2.83 18.52 13.53
C ARG A 23 2.96 16.99 13.59
N VAL A 24 1.95 16.26 13.13
CA VAL A 24 2.04 14.79 13.06
C VAL A 24 3.09 14.35 12.03
N ALA A 25 3.03 14.89 10.82
CA ALA A 25 3.88 14.47 9.72
C ALA A 25 5.36 14.86 9.91
N GLN A 26 5.63 16.06 10.41
CA GLN A 26 6.97 16.65 10.49
C GLN A 26 7.58 16.50 11.87
N ASN A 27 6.81 16.71 12.93
CA ASN A 27 7.31 16.66 14.31
C ASN A 27 7.12 15.30 14.98
N GLY A 28 6.44 14.37 14.31
CA GLY A 28 6.19 13.03 14.83
C GLY A 28 5.19 13.00 15.99
N GLU A 29 4.37 14.04 16.14
CA GLU A 29 3.40 14.12 17.22
C GLU A 29 2.26 13.11 17.05
N ALA A 30 1.67 12.68 18.17
CA ALA A 30 0.55 11.75 18.18
C ALA A 30 -0.60 12.36 18.98
N PHE A 31 -1.81 12.33 18.42
CA PHE A 31 -2.99 12.90 19.04
C PHE A 31 -4.07 11.85 19.28
N ILE A 32 -4.77 11.94 20.41
CA ILE A 32 -6.08 11.33 20.62
C ILE A 32 -7.13 12.40 20.36
N ILE A 33 -7.95 12.19 19.34
CA ILE A 33 -9.01 13.11 18.97
C ILE A 33 -10.21 12.88 19.88
N GLU A 34 -10.65 13.92 20.58
CA GLU A 34 -11.73 13.84 21.57
C GLU A 34 -12.94 14.71 21.20
N ARG A 35 -14.15 14.22 21.50
CA ARG A 35 -15.39 14.99 21.43
C ARG A 35 -16.15 14.85 22.74
N SER A 36 -16.37 15.97 23.43
CA SER A 36 -17.05 15.99 24.73
C SER A 36 -16.41 15.07 25.77
N GLY A 37 -15.07 14.96 25.78
CA GLY A 37 -14.32 14.07 26.68
C GLY A 37 -14.30 12.59 26.28
N HIS A 38 -14.91 12.22 25.14
CA HIS A 38 -14.85 10.86 24.59
C HIS A 38 -13.82 10.76 23.47
N ARG A 39 -13.01 9.70 23.50
CA ARG A 39 -12.01 9.40 22.47
C ARG A 39 -12.69 8.87 21.21
N MET A 40 -12.39 9.52 20.08
CA MET A 40 -13.03 9.23 18.80
C MET A 40 -12.08 8.56 17.81
N ALA A 41 -10.84 9.04 17.75
CA ALA A 41 -9.83 8.57 16.81
C ALA A 41 -8.42 8.86 17.36
N CYS A 42 -7.42 8.33 16.68
CA CYS A 42 -6.03 8.71 16.90
C CYS A 42 -5.41 9.19 15.59
N LEU A 43 -4.54 10.19 15.69
CA LEU A 43 -3.75 10.69 14.58
C LEU A 43 -2.28 10.43 14.93
N VAL A 44 -1.62 9.62 14.12
CA VAL A 44 -0.26 9.13 14.36
C VAL A 44 0.51 9.10 13.04
N PRO A 45 1.82 9.36 13.05
CA PRO A 45 2.62 9.29 11.84
C PRO A 45 2.85 7.81 11.47
N LEU A 46 2.76 7.48 10.18
CA LEU A 46 2.96 6.12 9.66
C LEU A 46 4.33 5.54 10.03
N SER A 47 5.35 6.40 10.14
CA SER A 47 6.70 6.03 10.59
C SER A 47 6.75 5.41 12.00
N SER A 48 5.69 5.58 12.80
CA SER A 48 5.57 4.91 14.10
C SER A 48 5.35 3.40 13.98
N PHE A 49 4.67 2.97 12.92
CA PHE A 49 4.42 1.56 12.62
C PHE A 49 5.53 0.95 11.76
N MET A 50 6.12 1.77 10.89
CA MET A 50 7.21 1.38 9.98
C MET A 50 8.50 2.14 10.30
N PRO A 51 9.13 1.94 11.48
CA PRO A 51 10.28 2.72 11.93
C PRO A 51 11.54 2.49 11.10
N ASP A 52 11.56 1.38 10.36
CA ASP A 52 12.62 0.92 9.48
C ASP A 52 12.49 1.45 8.04
N ILE A 53 11.35 2.04 7.69
CA ILE A 53 11.16 2.74 6.43
C ILE A 53 11.36 4.24 6.63
N GLN A 54 12.26 4.84 5.86
CA GLN A 54 12.46 6.30 5.92
C GLN A 54 11.14 7.04 5.61
N PRO A 55 10.71 8.03 6.42
CA PRO A 55 9.46 8.76 6.17
C PRO A 55 9.41 9.40 4.79
N ALA A 56 10.52 9.97 4.33
CA ALA A 56 10.66 10.54 2.99
C ALA A 56 10.57 9.52 1.86
N ARG A 57 10.80 8.23 2.14
CA ARG A 57 10.52 7.15 1.19
C ARG A 57 9.01 6.99 1.05
N LEU A 58 8.29 6.74 2.14
CA LEU A 58 6.83 6.58 2.13
C LEU A 58 6.10 7.79 1.54
N ALA A 59 6.51 9.01 1.89
CA ALA A 59 5.92 10.23 1.32
C ALA A 59 6.00 10.22 -0.21
N ARG A 60 7.17 9.90 -0.78
CA ARG A 60 7.36 9.80 -2.24
C ARG A 60 6.50 8.71 -2.86
N GLU A 61 6.36 7.55 -2.22
CA GLU A 61 5.48 6.47 -2.69
C GLU A 61 4.05 6.97 -2.91
N PHE A 62 3.49 7.65 -1.90
CA PHE A 62 2.12 8.16 -1.95
C PHE A 62 1.96 9.38 -2.86
N GLU A 63 2.97 10.26 -2.94
CA GLU A 63 3.00 11.36 -3.91
C GLU A 63 2.94 10.84 -5.35
N GLN A 64 3.68 9.77 -5.69
CA GLN A 64 3.61 9.19 -7.03
C GLN A 64 2.23 8.62 -7.36
N LEU A 65 1.61 7.89 -6.42
CA LEU A 65 0.24 7.41 -6.60
C LEU A 65 -0.76 8.57 -6.76
N GLN A 66 -0.59 9.67 -6.02
CA GLN A 66 -1.43 10.86 -6.14
C GLN A 66 -1.24 11.58 -7.48
N LEU A 67 -0.01 11.70 -7.97
CA LEU A 67 0.29 12.27 -9.29
C LEU A 67 -0.37 11.47 -10.42
N GLN A 68 -0.43 10.15 -10.27
CA GLN A 68 -1.12 9.25 -11.19
C GLN A 68 -2.65 9.20 -10.98
N LYS A 69 -3.16 9.91 -9.96
CA LYS A 69 -4.59 9.95 -9.59
C LYS A 69 -5.15 8.57 -9.25
N GLU A 70 -4.33 7.72 -8.66
CA GLU A 70 -4.73 6.39 -8.22
C GLU A 70 -5.66 6.49 -7.00
N TRP A 71 -6.70 5.65 -7.00
CA TRP A 71 -7.62 5.52 -5.88
C TRP A 71 -7.16 4.36 -5.00
N TYR A 72 -6.70 4.67 -3.79
CA TYR A 72 -6.17 3.68 -2.86
C TYR A 72 -6.61 3.91 -1.42
N SER A 73 -6.55 2.86 -0.62
CA SER A 73 -6.69 2.95 0.84
C SER A 73 -5.52 2.28 1.55
N PRO A 74 -4.76 3.01 2.39
CA PRO A 74 -3.72 2.41 3.21
C PRO A 74 -4.32 1.78 4.47
N SER A 75 -3.72 0.70 4.96
CA SER A 75 -4.03 0.07 6.24
C SER A 75 -2.77 -0.54 6.86
N ILE A 76 -2.82 -0.91 8.13
CA ILE A 76 -1.76 -1.66 8.82
C ILE A 76 -2.32 -3.02 9.17
N ASN A 77 -1.62 -4.09 8.81
CA ASN A 77 -2.06 -5.45 9.10
C ASN A 77 -1.59 -5.93 10.50
N ASP A 78 -1.93 -7.17 10.84
CA ASP A 78 -1.60 -7.76 12.16
C ASP A 78 -0.09 -7.92 12.39
N GLU A 79 0.69 -8.02 11.31
CA GLU A 79 2.15 -8.07 11.33
C GLU A 79 2.79 -6.67 11.44
N ARG A 80 1.96 -5.62 11.52
CA ARG A 80 2.35 -4.21 11.54
C ARG A 80 2.99 -3.73 10.25
N GLU A 81 2.72 -4.40 9.15
CA GLU A 81 3.17 -4.00 7.83
C GLU A 81 2.12 -3.11 7.15
N LEU A 82 2.60 -2.24 6.25
CA LEU A 82 1.74 -1.30 5.54
C LEU A 82 1.14 -1.97 4.31
N GLU A 83 -0.18 -2.03 4.26
CA GLU A 83 -0.93 -2.50 3.10
C GLU A 83 -1.54 -1.31 2.36
N VAL A 84 -1.42 -1.32 1.03
CA VAL A 84 -2.08 -0.36 0.14
C VAL A 84 -3.03 -1.12 -0.75
N HIS A 85 -4.32 -0.83 -0.61
CA HIS A 85 -5.38 -1.52 -1.34
C HIS A 85 -5.85 -0.71 -2.54
N PHE A 86 -6.04 -1.40 -3.65
CA PHE A 86 -6.60 -0.87 -4.89
C PHE A 86 -7.79 -1.73 -5.31
N ARG A 87 -8.71 -1.13 -6.06
CA ARG A 87 -9.83 -1.83 -6.67
C ARG A 87 -9.67 -1.76 -8.18
N GLU A 88 -9.58 -2.92 -8.80
CA GLU A 88 -9.48 -3.08 -10.25
C GLU A 88 -10.77 -3.70 -10.77
N GLU A 89 -11.22 -3.24 -11.94
CA GLU A 89 -12.35 -3.87 -12.63
C GLU A 89 -11.83 -5.10 -13.40
N GLY A 90 -12.20 -6.29 -12.94
CA GLY A 90 -11.94 -7.53 -13.67
C GLY A 90 -13.03 -7.82 -14.71
N ALA A 91 -12.82 -8.85 -15.52
CA ALA A 91 -13.75 -9.24 -16.59
C ALA A 91 -15.14 -9.66 -16.07
N GLU A 92 -15.20 -10.33 -14.91
CA GLU A 92 -16.45 -10.85 -14.34
C GLU A 92 -16.77 -10.27 -12.95
N GLN A 93 -15.76 -9.76 -12.24
CA GLN A 93 -15.90 -9.24 -10.88
C GLN A 93 -14.81 -8.22 -10.56
N SER A 94 -15.06 -7.35 -9.59
CA SER A 94 -14.05 -6.44 -9.07
C SER A 94 -12.96 -7.22 -8.33
N ILE A 95 -11.71 -6.92 -8.62
CA ILE A 95 -10.53 -7.50 -7.98
C ILE A 95 -9.97 -6.49 -6.98
N LYS A 96 -9.79 -6.91 -5.73
CA LYS A 96 -9.03 -6.17 -4.73
C LYS A 96 -7.55 -6.53 -4.89
N LEU A 97 -6.73 -5.56 -5.28
CA LEU A 97 -5.28 -5.66 -5.18
C LEU A 97 -4.83 -5.17 -3.80
N THR A 98 -3.87 -5.84 -3.21
CA THR A 98 -3.21 -5.42 -1.96
C THR A 98 -1.71 -5.47 -2.17
N ILE A 99 -1.04 -4.33 -2.06
CA ILE A 99 0.41 -4.23 -2.04
C ILE A 99 0.85 -4.09 -0.59
N GLN A 100 1.56 -5.08 -0.07
CA GLN A 100 2.12 -5.09 1.28
C GLN A 100 3.58 -4.63 1.21
N LEU A 101 3.88 -3.54 1.92
CA LEU A 101 5.22 -3.03 2.14
C LEU A 101 5.77 -3.65 3.43
N PRO A 102 6.70 -4.61 3.34
CA PRO A 102 7.17 -5.31 4.51
C PRO A 102 8.16 -4.48 5.33
N HIS A 103 8.44 -4.96 6.54
CA HIS A 103 9.63 -4.50 7.25
C HIS A 103 10.90 -4.72 6.40
N GLY A 104 11.79 -3.74 6.39
CA GLY A 104 13.00 -3.68 5.57
C GLY A 104 12.79 -3.00 4.22
N TYR A 105 11.59 -2.56 3.88
CA TYR A 105 11.35 -1.77 2.67
C TYR A 105 12.15 -0.43 2.70
N PRO A 106 12.78 0.01 1.60
CA PRO A 106 12.69 -0.55 0.25
C PRO A 106 13.66 -1.69 -0.05
N SER A 107 14.60 -2.02 0.83
CA SER A 107 15.55 -3.12 0.56
C SER A 107 14.87 -4.47 0.39
N ALA A 108 13.82 -4.74 1.17
CA ALA A 108 12.90 -5.84 0.96
C ALA A 108 11.86 -5.49 -0.12
N CYS A 109 11.57 -6.42 -1.02
CA CYS A 109 10.58 -6.22 -2.07
C CYS A 109 9.15 -6.27 -1.50
N PRO A 110 8.21 -5.47 -2.05
CA PRO A 110 6.79 -5.60 -1.71
C PRO A 110 6.23 -6.97 -2.07
N LYS A 111 5.25 -7.43 -1.28
CA LYS A 111 4.38 -8.55 -1.66
C LYS A 111 3.09 -8.01 -2.26
N VAL A 112 2.54 -8.71 -3.24
CA VAL A 112 1.29 -8.30 -3.88
C VAL A 112 0.31 -9.45 -3.84
N PHE A 113 -0.94 -9.15 -3.52
CA PHE A 113 -2.04 -10.12 -3.48
C PHE A 113 -3.20 -9.60 -4.33
N ALA A 114 -3.95 -10.52 -4.92
CA ALA A 114 -5.18 -10.23 -5.64
C ALA A 114 -6.30 -11.12 -5.11
N THR A 115 -7.50 -10.57 -4.94
CA THR A 115 -8.67 -11.33 -4.51
C THR A 115 -9.94 -10.84 -5.21
N PRO A 116 -10.78 -11.73 -5.77
CA PRO A 116 -10.62 -13.19 -5.76
C PRO A 116 -9.67 -13.67 -6.87
N VAL A 117 -8.80 -14.62 -6.53
CA VAL A 117 -7.98 -15.40 -7.49
C VAL A 117 -7.99 -16.86 -7.01
N PRO A 118 -8.34 -17.83 -7.88
CA PRO A 118 -8.40 -19.23 -7.48
C PRO A 118 -7.01 -19.79 -7.15
N ASP A 119 -6.99 -20.84 -6.33
CA ASP A 119 -5.77 -21.61 -6.09
C ASP A 119 -5.35 -22.36 -7.35
N GLY A 120 -4.04 -22.59 -7.51
CA GLY A 120 -3.47 -23.19 -8.71
C GLY A 120 -3.37 -22.26 -9.92
N CYS A 121 -3.75 -20.98 -9.77
CA CYS A 121 -3.48 -19.96 -10.78
C CYS A 121 -1.97 -19.87 -11.06
N PRO A 122 -1.55 -19.80 -12.34
CA PRO A 122 -0.14 -19.60 -12.70
C PRO A 122 0.42 -18.31 -12.08
N HIS A 123 1.75 -18.27 -11.92
CA HIS A 123 2.50 -17.10 -11.42
C HIS A 123 1.99 -16.57 -10.06
N ARG A 124 1.53 -17.47 -9.19
CA ARG A 124 1.15 -17.21 -7.80
C ARG A 124 2.00 -18.09 -6.89
N TRP A 125 2.61 -17.51 -5.87
CA TRP A 125 3.37 -18.23 -4.86
C TRP A 125 2.46 -19.01 -3.91
N GLN A 126 3.04 -19.94 -3.16
CA GLN A 126 2.29 -20.77 -2.20
C GLN A 126 1.65 -19.95 -1.07
N ASP A 127 2.23 -18.81 -0.72
CA ASP A 127 1.66 -17.86 0.25
C ASP A 127 0.52 -17.02 -0.34
N GLY A 128 0.17 -17.25 -1.61
CA GLY A 128 -0.89 -16.55 -2.31
C GLY A 128 -0.47 -15.23 -2.96
N SER A 129 0.78 -14.79 -2.77
CA SER A 129 1.30 -13.58 -3.39
C SER A 129 1.56 -13.77 -4.89
N LEU A 130 1.47 -12.69 -5.66
CA LEU A 130 1.70 -12.67 -7.10
C LEU A 130 3.21 -12.69 -7.37
N CYS A 131 3.62 -13.50 -8.34
CA CYS A 131 5.00 -13.57 -8.81
C CYS A 131 5.31 -12.41 -9.78
N ILE A 132 5.21 -11.17 -9.31
CA ILE A 132 5.56 -9.99 -10.13
C ILE A 132 7.06 -9.68 -10.10
N PHE A 133 7.72 -9.99 -8.99
CA PHE A 133 9.18 -9.89 -8.88
C PHE A 133 9.81 -11.28 -8.94
N GLY A 134 10.85 -11.43 -9.73
CA GLY A 134 11.54 -12.70 -10.00
C GLY A 134 11.05 -13.43 -11.25
N ALA A 135 9.79 -13.25 -11.65
CA ALA A 135 9.30 -13.71 -12.96
C ALA A 135 9.17 -12.57 -13.97
N MET A 136 8.46 -11.49 -13.64
CA MET A 136 8.23 -10.40 -14.59
C MET A 136 9.32 -9.33 -14.59
N GLU A 137 9.89 -9.04 -13.41
CA GLU A 137 10.92 -8.00 -13.25
C GLU A 137 11.79 -8.30 -12.01
N MET A 138 13.04 -7.82 -11.96
CA MET A 138 13.84 -7.88 -10.73
C MET A 138 13.59 -6.65 -9.86
N TRP A 139 13.39 -6.82 -8.55
CA TRP A 139 13.21 -5.68 -7.63
C TRP A 139 14.48 -4.83 -7.55
N ASN A 140 14.34 -3.52 -7.80
CA ASN A 140 15.41 -2.55 -7.65
C ASN A 140 14.94 -1.39 -6.73
N PRO A 141 15.37 -1.33 -5.47
CA PRO A 141 14.93 -0.30 -4.54
C PRO A 141 15.32 1.12 -4.94
N GLY A 142 16.33 1.29 -5.80
CA GLY A 142 16.75 2.60 -6.29
C GLY A 142 15.90 3.14 -7.43
N GLN A 143 15.14 2.27 -8.11
CA GLN A 143 14.38 2.62 -9.33
C GLN A 143 12.89 2.35 -9.21
N HIS A 144 12.48 1.37 -8.39
CA HIS A 144 11.10 0.93 -8.30
C HIS A 144 10.41 1.51 -7.08
N ASP A 145 9.15 1.90 -7.28
CA ASP A 145 8.21 2.40 -6.29
C ASP A 145 6.87 1.62 -6.35
N LEU A 146 5.92 2.00 -5.50
CA LEU A 146 4.56 1.45 -5.43
C LEU A 146 3.83 1.54 -6.77
N SER A 147 4.10 2.57 -7.56
CA SER A 147 3.48 2.75 -8.87
C SER A 147 4.06 1.74 -9.88
N ASN A 148 5.37 1.46 -9.83
CA ASN A 148 5.96 0.35 -10.60
C ASN A 148 5.34 -1.00 -10.21
N VAL A 149 5.17 -1.23 -8.90
CA VAL A 149 4.58 -2.46 -8.35
C VAL A 149 3.13 -2.61 -8.84
N LEU A 150 2.33 -1.53 -8.76
CA LEU A 150 0.94 -1.52 -9.22
C LEU A 150 0.84 -1.78 -10.72
N ARG A 151 1.70 -1.15 -11.54
CA ARG A 151 1.78 -1.39 -12.98
C ARG A 151 2.04 -2.87 -13.29
N LEU A 152 3.01 -3.49 -12.60
CA LEU A 152 3.30 -4.92 -12.75
C LEU A 152 2.13 -5.80 -12.30
N ALA A 153 1.47 -5.46 -11.19
CA ALA A 153 0.29 -6.16 -10.71
C ALA A 153 -0.86 -6.11 -11.73
N ARG A 154 -1.10 -4.96 -12.35
CA ARG A 154 -2.11 -4.81 -13.42
C ARG A 154 -1.77 -5.62 -14.66
N ARG A 155 -0.48 -5.67 -15.05
CA ARG A 155 -0.03 -6.55 -16.14
C ARG A 155 -0.25 -8.02 -15.80
N TRP A 156 0.02 -8.41 -14.55
CA TRP A 156 -0.29 -9.77 -14.06
C TRP A 156 -1.80 -10.06 -14.16
N LEU A 157 -2.66 -9.11 -13.76
CA LEU A 157 -4.12 -9.25 -13.88
C LEU A 157 -4.60 -9.37 -15.34
N ALA A 158 -3.97 -8.66 -16.27
CA ALA A 158 -4.28 -8.79 -17.70
C ALA A 158 -3.96 -10.20 -18.23
N ASN A 159 -2.83 -10.78 -17.80
CA ASN A 159 -2.45 -12.16 -18.13
C ASN A 159 -3.41 -13.16 -17.47
N PHE A 160 -3.79 -12.92 -16.22
CA PHE A 160 -4.78 -13.72 -15.51
C PHE A 160 -6.13 -13.74 -16.24
N ALA A 161 -6.62 -12.59 -16.69
CA ALA A 161 -7.87 -12.51 -17.46
C ALA A 161 -7.78 -13.27 -18.81
N THR A 162 -6.60 -13.30 -19.42
CA THR A 162 -6.35 -14.11 -20.62
C THR A 162 -6.40 -15.59 -20.29
N TRP A 163 -5.68 -16.01 -19.26
CA TRP A 163 -5.64 -17.39 -18.79
C TRP A 163 -7.02 -17.92 -18.40
N GLN A 164 -7.86 -17.12 -17.73
CA GLN A 164 -9.23 -17.52 -17.41
C GLN A 164 -10.06 -17.83 -18.66
N ARG A 165 -9.78 -17.15 -19.79
CA ARG A 165 -10.52 -17.31 -21.05
C ARG A 165 -9.97 -18.44 -21.92
N THR A 166 -8.66 -18.60 -21.97
CA THR A 166 -7.98 -19.49 -22.94
C THR A 166 -7.33 -20.72 -22.30
N GLY A 167 -7.08 -20.70 -20.99
CA GLY A 167 -6.26 -21.70 -20.29
C GLY A 167 -4.75 -21.49 -20.45
N GLU A 168 -4.33 -20.49 -21.23
CA GLU A 168 -2.93 -20.18 -21.52
C GLU A 168 -2.54 -18.86 -20.86
N TRP A 169 -1.40 -18.84 -20.16
CA TRP A 169 -0.88 -17.60 -19.60
C TRP A 169 -0.31 -16.72 -20.72
N GLY A 170 -0.74 -15.45 -20.78
CA GLY A 170 -0.30 -14.53 -21.84
C GLY A 170 1.22 -14.41 -21.92
N GLU A 171 1.75 -14.25 -23.14
CA GLU A 171 3.19 -14.08 -23.34
C GLU A 171 3.74 -12.88 -22.56
N GLU A 172 4.93 -13.06 -21.99
CA GLU A 172 5.70 -11.98 -21.40
C GLU A 172 6.05 -10.98 -22.51
N THR A 173 5.18 -10.00 -22.76
CA THR A 173 5.53 -8.82 -23.53
C THR A 173 6.62 -8.05 -22.78
N ASN A 174 7.88 -8.42 -23.01
CA ASN A 174 9.04 -7.63 -22.64
C ASN A 174 8.83 -6.25 -23.27
N GLY A 175 8.34 -5.31 -22.46
CA GLY A 175 8.17 -3.94 -22.89
C GLY A 175 9.54 -3.37 -23.23
N GLU A 176 9.69 -2.97 -24.49
CA GLU A 176 10.75 -2.08 -24.97
C GLU A 176 10.83 -0.78 -24.16
#